data_AF-A0A2D0HHM1-F1
#
_entry.id   AF-A0A2D0HHM1-F1
#
_cell.length_a   1.000
_cell.length_b   1.000
_cell.length_c   1.000
_cell.angle_alpha   90.00
_cell.angle_beta   90.00
_cell.angle_gamma   90.00
#
_symmetry.space_group_name_H-M   'P 1'
#
loop_
_entity.id
_entity.type
_entity.pdbx_description
1 polymer ?
#
loop_
_entity_poly.entity_id
_entity_poly.type
_entity_poly.pdbx_seq_one_letter_code
_entity_poly.pdbx_strand_id
1 'polypeptide(L)'
;MDTRIPECIRPVLNDYLLLLQIELPGLIEGFYIHGSIALNAFNPYLSDIDFITILIRRATTSEVKKLKAVHKKLELSYPQWKLEGSYLLLEDIGREQPEIAPYPYYHDSALHSAGYHDINQATWWVLKHRGICLIGLPPENLAFTVDWNLLQRKMKENLNSYWVSWTRSPSKLAYLLTDSGIQWAVLGVLRLFYVLREHEILSKTEAGRYALVHLPPKWHQLIQEAINLREIRHGSSYRSKVSRAVEAVRFLRYVINVCNEIRI
;
A
#
# COMPACT_ATOMS: atom_id res chain seq x y z
N MET A 1 -17.22 8.79 -12.16
CA MET A 1 -16.01 8.29 -11.46
C MET A 1 -16.33 8.27 -9.97
N ASP A 2 -15.91 7.24 -9.24
CA ASP A 2 -16.18 7.05 -7.80
C ASP A 2 -15.81 8.31 -6.98
N THR A 3 -16.64 8.68 -6.01
CA THR A 3 -16.44 9.91 -5.19
C THR A 3 -15.18 9.87 -4.34
N ARG A 4 -14.65 8.67 -4.06
CA ARG A 4 -13.39 8.48 -3.32
C ARG A 4 -12.15 8.84 -4.14
N ILE A 5 -12.26 8.94 -5.47
CA ILE A 5 -11.15 9.38 -6.32
C ILE A 5 -11.03 10.91 -6.23
N PRO A 6 -9.93 11.43 -5.64
CA PRO A 6 -9.73 12.87 -5.50
C PRO A 6 -9.68 13.56 -6.85
N GLU A 7 -10.27 14.75 -6.92
CA GLU A 7 -10.38 15.52 -8.17
C GLU A 7 -9.03 15.78 -8.83
N CYS A 8 -7.98 16.02 -8.01
CA CYS A 8 -6.63 16.30 -8.48
C CYS A 8 -5.97 15.15 -9.26
N ILE A 9 -6.41 13.90 -9.07
CA ILE A 9 -5.86 12.73 -9.79
C ILE A 9 -6.78 12.20 -10.89
N ARG A 10 -7.99 12.75 -11.06
CA ARG A 10 -8.90 12.31 -12.13
C ARG A 10 -8.29 12.50 -13.53
N PRO A 11 -7.59 13.62 -13.85
CA PRO A 11 -6.99 13.79 -15.17
C PRO A 11 -5.95 12.70 -15.50
N VAL A 12 -5.04 12.39 -14.57
CA VAL A 12 -4.00 11.36 -14.79
C VAL A 12 -4.63 9.98 -14.98
N LEU A 13 -5.69 9.65 -14.23
CA LEU A 13 -6.39 8.38 -14.42
C LEU A 13 -7.13 8.30 -15.76
N ASN A 14 -7.82 9.36 -16.17
CA ASN A 14 -8.52 9.40 -17.45
C ASN A 14 -7.54 9.25 -18.62
N ASP A 15 -6.44 10.00 -18.61
CA ASP A 15 -5.42 9.92 -19.64
C ASP A 15 -4.74 8.55 -19.65
N TYR A 16 -4.48 7.97 -18.48
CA TYR A 16 -3.90 6.64 -18.38
C TYR A 16 -4.81 5.58 -18.99
N LEU A 17 -6.09 5.56 -18.63
CA LEU A 17 -7.08 4.62 -19.19
C LEU A 17 -7.23 4.80 -20.70
N LEU A 18 -7.27 6.05 -21.19
CA LEU A 18 -7.33 6.34 -22.62
C LEU A 18 -6.10 5.82 -23.36
N LEU A 19 -4.89 6.03 -22.80
CA LEU A 19 -3.66 5.52 -23.39
C LEU A 19 -3.61 3.98 -23.41
N LEU A 20 -4.06 3.33 -22.34
CA LEU A 20 -4.17 1.88 -22.30
C LEU A 20 -5.13 1.38 -23.41
N GLN A 21 -6.27 2.03 -23.58
CA GLN A 21 -7.25 1.68 -24.62
C GLN A 21 -6.69 1.85 -26.03
N ILE A 22 -5.97 2.94 -26.31
CA ILE A 22 -5.40 3.24 -27.63
C ILE A 22 -4.23 2.30 -27.95
N GLU A 23 -3.31 2.11 -27.02
CA GLU A 23 -2.05 1.39 -27.28
C GLU A 23 -2.23 -0.13 -27.22
N LEU A 24 -3.16 -0.60 -26.38
CA LEU A 24 -3.35 -2.02 -26.05
C LEU A 24 -4.83 -2.44 -26.21
N PRO A 25 -5.44 -2.20 -27.39
CA PRO A 25 -6.85 -2.48 -27.60
C PRO A 25 -7.14 -3.96 -27.40
N GLY A 26 -8.14 -4.25 -26.55
CA GLY A 26 -8.59 -5.61 -26.26
C GLY A 26 -7.70 -6.40 -25.30
N LEU A 27 -6.60 -5.84 -24.78
CA LEU A 27 -5.75 -6.55 -23.80
C LEU A 27 -6.25 -6.41 -22.35
N ILE A 28 -6.83 -5.26 -22.02
CA ILE A 28 -7.25 -4.92 -20.66
C ILE A 28 -8.68 -5.39 -20.42
N GLU A 29 -8.85 -6.32 -19.47
CA GLU A 29 -10.16 -6.82 -19.03
C GLU A 29 -10.70 -6.04 -17.83
N GLY A 30 -9.80 -5.58 -16.97
CA GLY A 30 -10.19 -4.83 -15.77
C GLY A 30 -9.10 -3.87 -15.30
N PHE A 31 -9.52 -2.81 -14.63
CA PHE A 31 -8.64 -1.81 -14.03
C PHE A 31 -9.23 -1.34 -12.72
N TYR A 32 -8.43 -1.47 -11.66
CA TYR A 32 -8.86 -1.26 -10.29
C TYR A 32 -7.88 -0.36 -9.55
N ILE A 33 -8.41 0.55 -8.75
CA ILE A 33 -7.64 1.32 -7.78
C ILE A 33 -7.80 0.68 -6.40
N HIS A 34 -6.69 0.54 -5.68
CA HIS A 34 -6.68 0.08 -4.29
C HIS A 34 -5.90 1.04 -3.39
N GLY A 35 -5.42 0.55 -2.26
CA GLY A 35 -4.52 1.29 -1.38
C GLY A 35 -5.15 2.55 -0.78
N SER A 36 -4.38 3.64 -0.74
CA SER A 36 -4.78 4.84 0.02
C SER A 36 -6.05 5.51 -0.52
N ILE A 37 -6.26 5.49 -1.84
CA ILE A 37 -7.45 6.06 -2.50
C ILE A 37 -8.70 5.26 -2.12
N ALA A 38 -8.62 3.92 -2.23
CA ALA A 38 -9.71 3.02 -1.87
C ALA A 38 -10.12 3.14 -0.38
N LEU A 39 -9.15 3.44 0.49
CA LEU A 39 -9.34 3.67 1.93
C LEU A 39 -9.69 5.13 2.28
N ASN A 40 -10.03 5.97 1.30
CA ASN A 40 -10.38 7.39 1.50
C ASN A 40 -9.32 8.20 2.28
N ALA A 41 -8.04 7.86 2.08
CA ALA A 41 -6.90 8.38 2.83
C ALA A 41 -5.73 8.79 1.91
N PHE A 42 -6.06 9.14 0.65
CA PHE A 42 -5.08 9.66 -0.29
C PHE A 42 -4.53 11.00 0.19
N ASN A 43 -3.20 11.08 0.27
CA ASN A 43 -2.46 12.30 0.53
C ASN A 43 -1.69 12.68 -0.76
N PRO A 44 -1.98 13.83 -1.40
CA PRO A 44 -1.34 14.26 -2.64
C PRO A 44 0.18 14.35 -2.64
N TYR A 45 0.82 14.50 -1.49
CA TYR A 45 2.26 14.66 -1.39
C TYR A 45 3.01 13.37 -0.99
N LEU A 46 2.27 12.37 -0.48
CA LEU A 46 2.86 11.19 0.17
C LEU A 46 2.26 9.87 -0.28
N SER A 47 1.31 9.88 -1.20
CA SER A 47 0.60 8.67 -1.62
C SER A 47 0.80 8.43 -3.10
N ASP A 48 1.06 7.18 -3.41
CA ASP A 48 1.08 6.69 -4.76
C ASP A 48 -0.36 6.34 -5.19
N ILE A 49 -0.55 6.17 -6.50
CA ILE A 49 -1.77 5.72 -7.14
C ILE A 49 -1.62 4.22 -7.35
N ASP A 50 -2.09 3.47 -6.35
CA ASP A 50 -2.04 2.01 -6.32
C ASP A 50 -3.08 1.40 -7.27
N PHE A 51 -2.64 0.60 -8.26
CA PHE A 51 -3.53 -0.04 -9.23
C PHE A 51 -3.28 -1.55 -9.41
N ILE A 52 -4.35 -2.25 -9.80
CA ILE A 52 -4.29 -3.60 -10.35
C ILE A 52 -4.98 -3.59 -11.71
N THR A 53 -4.28 -4.08 -12.73
CA THR A 53 -4.81 -4.24 -14.08
C THR A 53 -4.95 -5.73 -14.39
N ILE A 54 -6.14 -6.15 -14.79
CA ILE A 54 -6.42 -7.52 -15.24
C ILE A 54 -6.27 -7.57 -16.76
N LEU A 55 -5.42 -8.47 -17.23
CA LEU A 55 -5.19 -8.75 -18.64
C LEU A 55 -5.97 -10.00 -19.06
N ILE A 56 -6.53 -9.99 -20.27
CA ILE A 56 -7.22 -11.16 -20.85
C ILE A 56 -6.27 -12.35 -21.11
N ARG A 57 -4.97 -12.08 -21.25
CA ARG A 57 -3.89 -13.05 -21.46
C ARG A 57 -2.56 -12.42 -21.12
N ARG A 58 -1.50 -13.23 -21.06
CA ARG A 58 -0.13 -12.71 -20.84
C ARG A 58 0.22 -11.70 -21.93
N ALA A 59 0.77 -10.57 -21.50
CA ALA A 59 1.29 -9.56 -22.41
C ALA A 59 2.52 -10.11 -23.14
N THR A 60 2.56 -9.89 -24.44
CA THR A 60 3.74 -10.14 -25.27
C THR A 60 4.84 -9.13 -24.96
N THR A 61 6.08 -9.43 -25.36
CA THR A 61 7.20 -8.49 -25.24
C THR A 61 6.91 -7.13 -25.92
N SER A 62 6.16 -7.14 -27.02
CA SER A 62 5.75 -5.92 -27.72
C SER A 62 4.77 -5.09 -26.88
N GLU A 63 3.77 -5.75 -26.28
CA GLU A 63 2.78 -5.09 -25.42
C GLU A 63 3.39 -4.57 -24.12
N VAL A 64 4.35 -5.28 -23.52
CA VAL A 64 5.11 -4.77 -22.37
C VAL A 64 5.91 -3.51 -22.75
N LYS A 65 6.49 -3.44 -23.96
CA LYS A 65 7.14 -2.22 -24.44
C LYS A 65 6.14 -1.06 -24.59
N LYS A 66 4.92 -1.34 -25.06
CA LYS A 66 3.85 -0.33 -25.14
C LYS A 66 3.41 0.14 -23.74
N LEU A 67 3.21 -0.77 -22.79
CA LEU A 67 2.94 -0.42 -21.39
C LEU A 67 4.02 0.52 -20.82
N LYS A 68 5.29 0.25 -21.14
CA LYS A 68 6.41 1.11 -20.72
C LYS A 68 6.32 2.49 -21.36
N ALA A 69 5.93 2.57 -22.63
CA ALA A 69 5.75 3.84 -23.34
C ALA A 69 4.54 4.64 -22.79
N VAL A 70 3.44 3.97 -22.46
CA VAL A 70 2.27 4.58 -21.79
C VAL A 70 2.69 5.22 -20.47
N HIS A 71 3.36 4.47 -19.60
CA HIS A 71 3.83 5.00 -18.32
C HIS A 71 4.80 6.17 -18.49
N LYS A 72 5.75 6.09 -19.43
CA LYS A 72 6.66 7.19 -19.72
C LYS A 72 5.93 8.45 -20.19
N LYS A 73 4.92 8.31 -21.05
CA LYS A 73 4.10 9.45 -21.50
C LYS A 73 3.31 10.07 -20.35
N LEU A 74 2.78 9.23 -19.46
CA LEU A 74 2.03 9.68 -18.30
C LEU A 74 2.93 10.43 -17.31
N GLU A 75 4.10 9.89 -17.00
CA GLU A 75 5.10 10.50 -16.11
C GLU A 75 5.58 11.86 -16.63
N LEU A 76 5.77 12.01 -17.95
CA LEU A 76 6.09 13.29 -18.57
C LEU A 76 4.95 14.32 -18.44
N SER A 77 3.69 13.87 -18.48
CA SER A 77 2.52 14.76 -18.43
C SER A 77 2.12 15.08 -16.98
N TYR A 78 2.43 14.18 -16.05
CA TYR A 78 1.99 14.23 -14.65
C TYR A 78 3.13 13.82 -13.69
N PRO A 79 4.29 14.51 -13.69
CA PRO A 79 5.47 14.09 -12.93
C PRO A 79 5.27 14.11 -11.41
N GLN A 80 4.23 14.79 -10.92
CA GLN A 80 3.88 14.83 -9.51
C GLN A 80 3.16 13.57 -9.01
N TRP A 81 2.55 12.79 -9.91
CA TRP A 81 1.77 11.61 -9.55
C TRP A 81 2.57 10.35 -9.79
N LYS A 82 2.72 9.55 -8.73
CA LYS A 82 3.39 8.26 -8.79
C LYS A 82 2.34 7.17 -8.95
N LEU A 83 2.46 6.36 -9.98
CA LEU A 83 1.64 5.15 -10.13
C LEU A 83 2.46 3.97 -9.63
N GLU A 84 1.81 3.03 -8.96
CA GLU A 84 2.40 1.74 -8.58
C GLU A 84 1.37 0.66 -8.79
N GLY A 85 1.75 -0.44 -9.42
CA GLY A 85 0.76 -1.48 -9.69
C GLY A 85 1.22 -2.63 -10.56
N SER A 86 0.34 -3.61 -10.66
CA SER A 86 0.62 -4.91 -11.28
C SER A 86 -0.35 -5.22 -12.42
N TYR A 87 0.15 -5.97 -13.40
CA TYR A 87 -0.62 -6.45 -14.55
C TYR A 87 -0.77 -7.97 -14.46
N LEU A 88 -1.96 -8.43 -14.07
CA LEU A 88 -2.22 -9.81 -13.67
C LEU A 88 -3.21 -10.49 -14.62
N LEU A 89 -3.25 -11.81 -14.61
CA LEU A 89 -4.37 -12.54 -15.21
C LEU A 89 -5.54 -12.63 -14.22
N LEU A 90 -6.75 -12.86 -14.74
CA LEU A 90 -7.92 -13.06 -13.88
C LEU A 90 -7.73 -14.27 -12.94
N GLU A 91 -7.08 -15.34 -13.39
CA GLU A 91 -6.80 -16.54 -12.58
C GLU A 91 -5.78 -16.32 -11.45
N ASP A 92 -5.01 -15.22 -11.53
CA ASP A 92 -3.95 -14.90 -10.58
C ASP A 92 -4.43 -14.04 -9.40
N ILE A 93 -5.65 -13.46 -9.50
CA ILE A 93 -6.18 -12.60 -8.44
C ILE A 93 -6.47 -13.41 -7.16
N GLY A 94 -6.16 -12.82 -6.00
CA GLY A 94 -6.27 -13.50 -4.71
C GLY A 94 -5.10 -14.45 -4.40
N ARG A 95 -4.18 -14.70 -5.34
CA ARG A 95 -3.00 -15.56 -5.13
C ARG A 95 -1.76 -14.77 -4.75
N GLU A 96 -0.77 -15.47 -4.20
CA GLU A 96 0.54 -14.94 -3.84
C GLU A 96 1.65 -15.89 -4.33
N GLN A 97 2.91 -15.49 -4.16
CA GLN A 97 4.02 -16.40 -4.37
C GLN A 97 3.93 -17.62 -3.42
N PRO A 98 4.23 -18.85 -3.90
CA PRO A 98 4.70 -19.21 -5.25
C PRO A 98 3.60 -19.63 -6.25
N GLU A 99 2.32 -19.47 -5.90
CA GLU A 99 1.18 -19.94 -6.72
C GLU A 99 0.95 -19.11 -7.99
N ILE A 100 1.47 -17.89 -8.00
CA ILE A 100 1.40 -16.94 -9.12
C ILE A 100 2.72 -16.92 -9.87
N ALA A 101 2.67 -16.95 -11.20
CA ALA A 101 3.85 -16.77 -12.03
C ALA A 101 4.31 -15.30 -12.03
N PRO A 102 5.58 -15.00 -12.36
CA PRO A 102 6.03 -13.62 -12.48
C PRO A 102 5.17 -12.83 -13.48
N TYR A 103 4.88 -11.58 -13.15
CA TYR A 103 4.02 -10.68 -13.91
C TYR A 103 4.70 -9.33 -14.16
N PRO A 104 4.26 -8.55 -15.17
CA PRO A 104 4.69 -7.18 -15.33
C PRO A 104 4.16 -6.31 -14.17
N TYR A 105 4.99 -5.40 -13.68
CA TYR A 105 4.60 -4.44 -12.66
C TYR A 105 5.34 -3.12 -12.89
N TYR A 106 4.74 -2.02 -12.42
CA TYR A 106 5.31 -0.69 -12.47
C TYR A 106 5.57 -0.20 -11.05
N HIS A 107 6.82 0.16 -10.78
CA HIS A 107 7.30 0.62 -9.48
C HIS A 107 8.57 1.46 -9.69
N ASP A 108 8.82 2.45 -8.82
CA ASP A 108 10.01 3.31 -8.87
C ASP A 108 10.30 3.87 -10.29
N SER A 109 9.25 4.40 -10.94
CA SER A 109 9.31 4.95 -12.31
C SER A 109 9.77 3.96 -13.39
N ALA A 110 9.71 2.66 -13.12
CA ALA A 110 10.14 1.61 -14.04
C ALA A 110 9.08 0.54 -14.23
N LEU A 111 8.80 0.20 -15.50
CA LEU A 111 8.07 -1.02 -15.82
C LEU A 111 9.05 -2.20 -15.87
N HIS A 112 8.84 -3.15 -14.97
CA HIS A 112 9.51 -4.43 -14.96
C HIS A 112 8.66 -5.44 -15.77
N SER A 113 9.29 -6.17 -16.69
CA SER A 113 8.57 -7.08 -17.59
C SER A 113 8.10 -8.37 -16.92
N ALA A 114 8.76 -8.78 -15.84
CA ALA A 114 8.45 -9.97 -15.07
C ALA A 114 9.07 -9.86 -13.66
N GLY A 115 8.27 -10.15 -12.64
CA GLY A 115 8.72 -10.30 -11.26
C GLY A 115 7.53 -10.30 -10.32
N TYR A 116 7.76 -9.85 -9.09
CA TYR A 116 6.73 -9.77 -8.05
C TYR A 116 6.88 -8.47 -7.27
N HIS A 117 5.77 -7.79 -7.02
CA HIS A 117 5.79 -6.52 -6.32
C HIS A 117 4.49 -6.27 -5.57
N ASP A 118 4.60 -6.05 -4.25
CA ASP A 118 3.59 -5.52 -3.33
C ASP A 118 2.17 -6.13 -3.36
N ILE A 119 2.03 -7.34 -3.91
CA ILE A 119 0.83 -8.17 -3.77
C ILE A 119 0.94 -9.04 -2.51
N ASN A 120 -0.06 -8.92 -1.64
CA ASN A 120 -0.23 -9.74 -0.44
C ASN A 120 -1.70 -9.77 0.03
N GLN A 121 -1.99 -10.51 1.10
CA GLN A 121 -3.35 -10.67 1.64
C GLN A 121 -4.03 -9.35 1.99
N ALA A 122 -3.28 -8.33 2.43
CA ALA A 122 -3.85 -7.01 2.67
C ALA A 122 -4.28 -6.33 1.36
N THR A 123 -3.49 -6.47 0.30
CA THR A 123 -3.86 -5.98 -1.05
C THR A 123 -5.16 -6.62 -1.51
N TRP A 124 -5.30 -7.95 -1.35
CA TRP A 124 -6.51 -8.67 -1.74
C TRP A 124 -7.73 -8.30 -0.90
N TRP A 125 -7.57 -8.15 0.41
CA TRP A 125 -8.64 -7.67 1.27
C TRP A 125 -9.12 -6.27 0.87
N VAL A 126 -8.19 -5.34 0.66
CA VAL A 126 -8.52 -3.95 0.27
C VAL A 126 -9.19 -3.94 -1.09
N LEU A 127 -8.66 -4.66 -2.08
CA LEU A 127 -9.28 -4.75 -3.40
C LEU A 127 -10.72 -5.28 -3.28
N LYS A 128 -10.93 -6.40 -2.59
CA LYS A 128 -12.22 -7.09 -2.50
C LYS A 128 -13.30 -6.25 -1.80
N HIS A 129 -12.94 -5.52 -0.74
CA HIS A 129 -13.92 -4.84 0.12
C HIS A 129 -13.99 -3.33 -0.09
N ARG A 130 -12.90 -2.73 -0.58
CA ARG A 130 -12.74 -1.27 -0.68
C ARG A 130 -12.28 -0.81 -2.05
N GLY A 131 -11.90 -1.72 -2.96
CA GLY A 131 -11.39 -1.39 -4.28
C GLY A 131 -12.36 -0.52 -5.08
N ILE A 132 -11.81 0.23 -6.02
CA ILE A 132 -12.58 1.06 -6.95
C ILE A 132 -12.38 0.49 -8.34
N CYS A 133 -13.45 0.00 -8.96
CA CYS A 133 -13.42 -0.45 -10.35
C CYS A 133 -13.56 0.75 -11.29
N LEU A 134 -12.66 0.84 -12.28
CA LEU A 134 -12.77 1.77 -13.40
C LEU A 134 -13.05 1.05 -14.73
N ILE A 135 -12.60 -0.20 -14.85
CA ILE A 135 -12.90 -1.10 -15.97
C ILE A 135 -13.18 -2.49 -15.39
N GLY A 136 -14.20 -3.18 -15.91
CA GLY A 136 -14.51 -4.58 -15.56
C GLY A 136 -15.64 -4.73 -14.54
N LEU A 137 -15.63 -5.85 -13.83
CA LEU A 137 -16.62 -6.17 -12.80
C LEU A 137 -16.35 -5.39 -11.51
N PRO A 138 -17.36 -5.07 -10.70
CA PRO A 138 -17.14 -4.60 -9.33
C PRO A 138 -16.23 -5.57 -8.54
N PRO A 139 -15.32 -5.10 -7.67
CA PRO A 139 -14.35 -5.97 -7.00
C PRO A 139 -14.98 -7.08 -6.15
N GLU A 140 -16.14 -6.80 -5.55
CA GLU A 140 -16.94 -7.78 -4.80
C GLU A 140 -17.38 -8.98 -5.64
N ASN A 141 -17.50 -8.81 -6.97
CA ASN A 141 -17.90 -9.84 -7.92
C ASN A 141 -16.73 -10.59 -8.56
N LEU A 142 -15.48 -10.20 -8.28
CA LEU A 142 -14.31 -10.95 -8.76
C LEU A 142 -14.24 -12.34 -8.11
N ALA A 143 -13.88 -13.36 -8.88
CA ALA A 143 -13.94 -14.77 -8.45
C ALA A 143 -12.75 -15.19 -7.55
N PHE A 144 -12.52 -14.45 -6.46
CA PHE A 144 -11.62 -14.84 -5.38
C PHE A 144 -12.21 -14.49 -4.02
N THR A 145 -11.75 -15.20 -2.99
CA THR A 145 -12.09 -14.98 -1.59
C THR A 145 -10.87 -14.54 -0.82
N VAL A 146 -11.10 -13.85 0.29
CA VAL A 146 -10.03 -13.46 1.21
C VAL A 146 -10.12 -14.36 2.44
N ASP A 147 -9.08 -15.16 2.69
CA ASP A 147 -8.99 -15.97 3.90
C ASP A 147 -8.44 -15.11 5.04
N TRP A 148 -9.32 -14.76 5.97
CA TRP A 148 -8.96 -13.94 7.12
C TRP A 148 -7.91 -14.59 8.03
N ASN A 149 -7.98 -15.90 8.23
CA ASN A 149 -7.03 -16.62 9.06
C ASN A 149 -5.64 -16.62 8.41
N LEU A 150 -5.58 -16.79 7.08
CA LEU A 150 -4.34 -16.64 6.33
C LEU A 150 -3.79 -15.22 6.44
N LEU A 151 -4.64 -14.20 6.29
CA LEU A 151 -4.27 -12.80 6.42
C LEU A 151 -3.65 -12.52 7.79
N GLN A 152 -4.28 -12.93 8.90
CA GLN A 152 -3.75 -12.73 10.24
C GLN A 152 -2.40 -13.43 10.45
N ARG A 153 -2.27 -14.69 9.98
CA ARG A 153 -0.97 -15.41 10.01
C ARG A 153 0.11 -14.65 9.25
N LYS A 154 -0.18 -14.20 8.02
CA LYS A 154 0.76 -13.40 7.19
C LYS A 154 1.12 -12.06 7.83
N MET A 155 0.18 -11.38 8.48
CA MET A 155 0.48 -10.14 9.21
C MET A 155 1.39 -10.41 10.41
N LYS A 156 1.17 -11.50 11.15
CA LYS A 156 2.05 -11.90 12.27
C LYS A 156 3.44 -12.31 11.78
N GLU A 157 3.55 -13.01 10.65
CA GLU A 157 4.83 -13.29 9.98
C GLU A 157 5.55 -12.00 9.57
N ASN A 158 4.85 -11.06 8.94
CA ASN A 158 5.39 -9.76 8.51
C ASN A 158 5.89 -8.92 9.71
N LEU A 159 5.14 -8.94 10.82
CA LEU A 159 5.52 -8.30 12.07
C LEU A 159 6.84 -8.85 12.63
N ASN A 160 6.97 -10.18 12.65
CA ASN A 160 8.13 -10.88 13.19
C ASN A 160 9.30 -11.05 12.21
N SER A 161 9.20 -10.49 10.99
CA SER A 161 10.26 -10.49 9.99
C SER A 161 10.61 -9.07 9.56
N TYR A 162 9.77 -8.46 8.72
CA TYR A 162 9.98 -7.13 8.18
C TYR A 162 9.99 -6.07 9.29
N TRP A 163 8.99 -6.02 10.16
CA TRP A 163 8.90 -4.95 11.18
C TRP A 163 9.90 -5.12 12.31
N VAL A 164 10.15 -6.34 12.80
CA VAL A 164 11.21 -6.55 13.81
C VAL A 164 12.58 -6.09 13.31
N SER A 165 12.86 -6.20 12.00
CA SER A 165 14.13 -5.72 11.44
C SER A 165 14.29 -4.20 11.52
N TRP A 166 13.21 -3.41 11.63
CA TRP A 166 13.27 -1.96 11.90
C TRP A 166 13.83 -1.62 13.29
N THR A 167 13.96 -2.62 14.17
CA THR A 167 14.48 -2.44 15.53
C THR A 167 15.96 -2.82 15.68
N ARG A 168 16.60 -3.28 14.59
CA ARG A 168 17.97 -3.83 14.61
C ARG A 168 18.82 -3.56 13.36
N SER A 169 18.20 -3.35 12.18
CA SER A 169 18.94 -3.15 10.93
C SER A 169 19.51 -1.73 10.85
N PRO A 170 20.83 -1.53 10.61
CA PRO A 170 21.44 -0.21 10.57
C PRO A 170 20.79 0.76 9.58
N SER A 171 20.45 0.31 8.37
CA SER A 171 19.81 1.16 7.35
C SER A 171 18.42 1.63 7.79
N LYS A 172 17.62 0.74 8.40
CA LYS A 172 16.29 1.08 8.93
C LYS A 172 16.39 1.99 10.15
N LEU A 173 17.36 1.75 11.03
CA LEU A 173 17.63 2.62 12.18
C LEU A 173 18.05 4.02 11.73
N ALA A 174 18.90 4.13 10.70
CA ALA A 174 19.25 5.41 10.10
C ALA A 174 18.01 6.08 9.49
N TYR A 175 17.13 5.32 8.83
CA TYR A 175 15.92 5.88 8.24
C TYR A 175 14.92 6.41 9.29
N LEU A 176 14.87 5.84 10.50
CA LEU A 176 14.09 6.37 11.63
C LEU A 176 14.55 7.77 12.10
N LEU A 177 15.72 8.25 11.68
CA LEU A 177 16.13 9.64 11.92
C LEU A 177 15.39 10.63 11.01
N THR A 178 14.68 10.15 9.99
CA THR A 178 13.88 10.97 9.07
C THR A 178 12.41 11.00 9.46
N ASP A 179 11.69 12.02 9.01
CA ASP A 179 10.24 12.12 9.23
C ASP A 179 9.48 11.01 8.49
N SER A 180 9.89 10.70 7.25
CA SER A 180 9.33 9.62 6.45
C SER A 180 9.49 8.26 7.13
N GLY A 181 10.68 7.98 7.68
CA GLY A 181 10.93 6.74 8.41
C GLY A 181 10.10 6.61 9.68
N ILE A 182 9.89 7.70 10.43
CA ILE A 182 9.04 7.68 11.63
C ILE A 182 7.58 7.39 11.28
N GLN A 183 6.97 8.14 10.36
CA GLN A 183 5.57 7.89 10.01
C GLN A 183 5.38 6.50 9.40
N TRP A 184 6.34 6.02 8.60
CA TRP A 184 6.28 4.71 7.98
C TRP A 184 6.33 3.60 9.03
N ALA A 185 7.30 3.67 9.94
CA ALA A 185 7.51 2.63 10.94
C ALA A 185 6.39 2.58 11.99
N VAL A 186 6.04 3.74 12.55
CA VAL A 186 5.05 3.84 13.63
C VAL A 186 3.66 3.50 13.11
N LEU A 187 3.20 4.14 12.03
CA LEU A 187 1.86 3.87 11.49
C LEU A 187 1.79 2.50 10.80
N GLY A 188 2.90 2.01 10.25
CA GLY A 188 2.99 0.69 9.63
C GLY A 188 2.68 -0.43 10.62
N VAL A 189 3.38 -0.48 11.76
CA VAL A 189 3.08 -1.50 12.80
C VAL A 189 1.70 -1.32 13.43
N LEU A 190 1.20 -0.08 13.50
CA LEU A 190 -0.14 0.18 14.04
C LEU A 190 -1.25 -0.33 13.12
N ARG A 191 -1.06 -0.35 11.80
CA ARG A 191 -2.00 -1.02 10.89
C ARG A 191 -2.09 -2.52 11.21
N LEU A 192 -0.96 -3.18 11.45
CA LEU A 192 -0.95 -4.59 11.82
C LEU A 192 -1.59 -4.83 13.20
N PHE A 193 -1.34 -3.93 14.17
CA PHE A 193 -1.98 -3.96 15.48
C PHE A 193 -3.51 -3.90 15.37
N TYR A 194 -4.04 -3.01 14.52
CA TYR A 194 -5.48 -2.92 14.30
C TYR A 194 -6.03 -4.20 13.62
N VAL A 195 -5.39 -4.65 12.54
CA VAL A 195 -5.81 -5.85 11.78
C VAL A 195 -5.91 -7.07 12.68
N LEU A 196 -4.92 -7.29 13.55
CA LEU A 196 -4.89 -8.45 14.44
C LEU A 196 -5.98 -8.40 15.52
N ARG A 197 -6.60 -7.24 15.78
CA ARG A 197 -7.64 -7.07 16.80
C ARG A 197 -9.05 -7.00 16.21
N GLU A 198 -9.25 -6.17 15.21
CA GLU A 198 -10.59 -5.69 14.81
C GLU A 198 -11.11 -6.31 13.51
N HIS A 199 -10.35 -7.20 12.88
CA HIS A 199 -10.78 -7.92 11.68
C HIS A 199 -11.03 -7.04 10.43
N GLU A 200 -10.35 -5.90 10.32
CA GLU A 200 -10.47 -4.95 9.22
C GLU A 200 -9.12 -4.28 8.90
N ILE A 201 -8.95 -3.71 7.69
CA ILE A 201 -7.78 -2.92 7.31
C ILE A 201 -8.12 -1.44 7.24
N LEU A 202 -7.40 -0.64 8.03
CA LEU A 202 -7.48 0.82 8.03
C LEU A 202 -6.37 1.50 7.24
N SER A 203 -6.56 2.79 6.98
CA SER A 203 -5.48 3.69 6.57
C SER A 203 -4.42 3.86 7.68
N LYS A 204 -3.25 4.39 7.30
CA LYS A 204 -2.15 4.68 8.25
C LYS A 204 -2.60 5.63 9.37
N THR A 205 -3.33 6.68 9.01
CA THR A 205 -3.79 7.72 9.94
C THR A 205 -4.85 7.19 10.90
N GLU A 206 -5.84 6.45 10.40
CA GLU A 206 -6.89 5.88 11.25
C GLU A 206 -6.34 4.85 12.23
N ALA A 207 -5.38 4.01 11.80
CA ALA A 207 -4.68 3.09 12.70
C ALA A 207 -3.92 3.85 13.82
N GLY A 208 -3.31 4.99 13.49
CA GLY A 208 -2.73 5.90 14.47
C GLY A 208 -3.76 6.41 15.50
N ARG A 209 -4.90 6.91 15.04
CA ARG A 209 -5.96 7.44 15.91
C ARG A 209 -6.57 6.37 16.81
N TYR A 210 -6.80 5.17 16.26
CA TYR A 210 -7.21 4.01 17.05
C TYR A 210 -6.18 3.72 18.16
N ALA A 211 -4.89 3.69 17.83
CA ALA A 211 -3.86 3.41 18.81
C ALA A 211 -3.76 4.44 19.96
N LEU A 212 -4.10 5.71 19.72
CA LEU A 212 -4.19 6.73 20.78
C LEU A 212 -5.25 6.39 21.85
N VAL A 213 -6.30 5.65 21.49
CA VAL A 213 -7.35 5.25 22.43
C VAL A 213 -6.96 3.95 23.16
N HIS A 214 -6.24 3.04 22.48
CA HIS A 214 -6.05 1.67 22.95
C HIS A 214 -4.65 1.36 23.51
N LEU A 215 -3.65 2.22 23.28
CA LEU A 215 -2.29 2.04 23.80
C LEU A 215 -2.01 2.97 24.99
N PRO A 216 -1.07 2.59 25.88
CA PRO A 216 -0.73 3.40 27.05
C PRO A 216 -0.30 4.84 26.71
N PRO A 217 -0.65 5.84 27.53
CA PRO A 217 -0.34 7.26 27.29
C PRO A 217 1.12 7.58 27.01
N LYS A 218 2.06 6.78 27.54
CA LYS A 218 3.50 6.96 27.29
C LYS A 218 3.88 6.93 25.80
N TRP A 219 3.05 6.33 24.93
CA TRP A 219 3.31 6.26 23.49
C TRP A 219 2.59 7.33 22.68
N HIS A 220 1.66 8.07 23.28
CA HIS A 220 0.76 8.98 22.54
C HIS A 220 1.52 10.09 21.84
N GLN A 221 2.60 10.61 22.44
CA GLN A 221 3.44 11.63 21.82
C GLN A 221 4.01 11.15 20.48
N LEU A 222 4.61 9.95 20.46
CA LEU A 222 5.18 9.37 19.24
C LEU A 222 4.10 9.04 18.19
N ILE A 223 2.96 8.51 18.61
CA ILE A 223 1.86 8.18 17.71
C ILE A 223 1.31 9.45 17.07
N GLN A 224 1.08 10.50 17.86
CA GLN A 224 0.59 11.79 17.37
C GLN A 224 1.61 12.47 16.46
N GLU A 225 2.90 12.38 16.77
CA GLU A 225 3.98 12.83 15.89
C GLU A 225 3.89 12.13 14.52
N ALA A 226 3.75 10.81 14.49
CA ALA A 226 3.64 10.06 13.24
C ALA A 226 2.38 10.43 12.43
N ILE A 227 1.24 10.65 13.09
CA ILE A 227 0.01 11.15 12.46
C ILE A 227 0.25 12.54 11.86
N ASN A 228 0.83 13.46 12.62
CA ASN A 228 1.11 14.82 12.17
C ASN A 228 2.01 14.81 10.93
N LEU A 229 3.05 13.99 10.92
CA LEU A 229 3.93 13.82 9.75
C LEU A 229 3.19 13.26 8.53
N ARG A 230 2.27 12.31 8.72
CA ARG A 230 1.46 11.74 7.63
C ARG A 230 0.43 12.73 7.08
N GLU A 231 -0.07 13.63 7.92
CA GLU A 231 -1.02 14.68 7.55
C GLU A 231 -0.34 15.99 7.15
N ILE A 232 1.00 16.03 7.10
CA ILE A 232 1.78 17.21 6.70
C ILE A 232 1.50 18.40 7.62
N ARG A 233 1.30 18.11 8.90
CA ARG A 233 1.23 19.12 9.96
C ARG A 233 2.63 19.46 10.41
N HIS A 234 2.96 20.74 10.41
CA HIS A 234 4.29 21.22 10.79
C HIS A 234 4.46 21.30 12.32
N GLY A 235 5.72 21.21 12.76
CA GLY A 235 6.11 21.25 14.17
C GLY A 235 6.27 19.85 14.75
N SER A 236 7.48 19.55 15.22
CA SER A 236 7.77 18.29 15.92
C SER A 236 7.61 18.49 17.42
N SER A 237 7.01 17.51 18.08
CA SER A 237 6.96 17.43 19.55
C SER A 237 8.31 17.00 20.15
N TYR A 238 9.28 16.60 19.32
CA TYR A 238 10.58 16.12 19.73
C TYR A 238 11.67 17.16 19.52
N ARG A 239 12.50 17.36 20.55
CA ARG A 239 13.71 18.23 20.45
C ARG A 239 14.86 17.57 19.69
N SER A 240 14.88 16.24 19.59
CA SER A 240 15.97 15.48 18.97
C SER A 240 15.45 14.32 18.14
N LYS A 241 15.86 14.29 16.85
CA LYS A 241 15.58 13.18 15.94
C LYS A 241 16.12 11.85 16.44
N VAL A 242 17.25 11.86 17.15
CA VAL A 242 17.83 10.66 17.77
C VAL A 242 16.93 10.15 18.90
N SER A 243 16.49 11.04 19.80
CA SER A 243 15.58 10.64 20.89
C SER A 243 14.27 10.04 20.36
N ARG A 244 13.71 10.67 19.31
CA ARG A 244 12.52 10.19 18.61
C ARG A 244 12.72 8.82 17.98
N ALA A 245 13.85 8.61 17.30
CA ALA A 245 14.18 7.32 16.69
C ALA A 245 14.37 6.21 17.74
N VAL A 246 15.04 6.50 18.86
CA VAL A 246 15.22 5.54 19.97
C VAL A 246 13.86 5.17 20.58
N GLU A 247 12.98 6.16 20.78
CA GLU A 247 11.62 5.88 21.24
C GLU A 247 10.82 5.06 20.24
N ALA A 248 10.94 5.36 18.94
CA ALA A 248 10.29 4.57 17.88
C ALA A 248 10.74 3.10 17.92
N VAL A 249 12.03 2.81 18.14
CA VAL A 249 12.52 1.43 18.30
C VAL A 249 11.88 0.74 19.51
N ARG A 250 11.76 1.43 20.65
CA ARG A 250 11.11 0.88 21.85
C ARG A 250 9.62 0.64 21.61
N PHE A 251 8.95 1.55 20.91
CA PHE A 251 7.55 1.46 20.54
C PHE A 251 7.29 0.28 19.59
N LEU A 252 8.09 0.14 18.52
CA LEU A 252 8.04 -0.97 17.58
C LEU A 252 8.10 -2.31 18.33
N ARG A 253 9.08 -2.48 19.23
CA ARG A 253 9.23 -3.70 20.05
C ARG A 253 8.02 -3.94 20.96
N TYR A 254 7.49 -2.87 21.56
CA TYR A 254 6.29 -2.95 22.39
C TYR A 254 5.07 -3.43 21.59
N VAL A 255 4.78 -2.82 20.44
CA VAL A 255 3.65 -3.22 19.59
C VAL A 255 3.82 -4.65 19.07
N ILE A 256 5.04 -5.03 18.68
CA ILE A 256 5.34 -6.41 18.25
C ILE A 256 4.98 -7.41 19.35
N ASN A 257 5.40 -7.14 20.60
CA ASN A 257 5.11 -8.03 21.72
C ASN A 257 3.59 -8.13 22.00
N VAL A 258 2.89 -6.99 22.06
CA VAL A 258 1.44 -6.96 22.28
C VAL A 258 0.70 -7.77 21.21
N CYS A 259 1.06 -7.59 19.94
CA CYS A 259 0.46 -8.35 18.84
C CYS A 259 0.79 -9.85 18.90
N ASN A 260 1.95 -10.22 19.44
CA ASN A 260 2.33 -11.63 19.57
C ASN A 260 1.51 -12.36 20.65
N GLU A 261 1.01 -11.65 21.66
CA GLU A 261 0.11 -12.17 22.70
C GLU A 261 -1.32 -12.42 22.19
N ILE A 262 -1.71 -11.82 21.06
CA ILE A 262 -3.01 -12.07 20.43
C ILE A 262 -3.02 -13.50 19.87
N ARG A 263 -4.02 -14.28 20.32
CA ARG A 263 -4.30 -15.64 19.81
C ARG A 263 -5.05 -15.51 18.48
N ILE A 264 -4.54 -16.21 17.47
CA ILE A 264 -5.11 -16.35 16.12
C ILE A 264 -5.52 -17.80 15.96
#